data_AF-A0A6G1R4C6-F1
#
_entry.id   AF-A0A6G1R4C6-F1
#
_cell.length_a   1.000
_cell.length_b   1.000
_cell.length_c   1.000
_cell.angle_alpha   90.00
_cell.angle_beta   90.00
_cell.angle_gamma   90.00
#
_symmetry.space_group_name_H-M   'P 1'
#
loop_
_entity.id
_entity.type
_entity.pdbx_description
1 polymer ?
#
loop_
_entity_poly.entity_id
_entity_poly.type
_entity_poly.pdbx_seq_one_letter_code
_entity_poly.pdbx_strand_id
1 'polypeptide(L)'
;SPALGVCYSLEEAKTHSLIDEQILLQLQELNNAKKCISESSLSNLPVVAALEQGLISEPLAVKILENQLSSGHLILPSTGENLTLQNAFQRNLVPPTLYAKLLERKDTCKDLIDPNCAEKISLEQMIHRSIIHEETGLRLLPVKP
;
A
#
# COMPACT_ATOMS: atom_id res chain seq x y z
N SER A 1 0.19 17.58 1.28
CA SER A 1 0.59 18.35 2.47
C SER A 1 -0.53 18.30 3.50
N PRO A 2 -0.28 17.78 4.71
CA PRO A 2 -1.25 17.77 5.80
C PRO A 2 -1.71 19.16 6.22
N ALA A 3 -0.83 20.16 6.15
CA ALA A 3 -1.12 21.54 6.55
C ALA A 3 -2.04 22.28 5.57
N LEU A 4 -1.99 21.93 4.28
CA LEU A 4 -2.75 22.62 3.23
C LEU A 4 -3.92 21.78 2.68
N GLY A 5 -4.01 20.50 3.04
CA GLY A 5 -5.00 19.58 2.45
C GLY A 5 -4.78 19.25 0.96
N VAL A 6 -3.67 19.73 0.36
CA VAL A 6 -3.40 19.58 -1.09
C VAL A 6 -2.55 18.34 -1.37
N CYS A 7 -2.90 17.58 -2.40
CA CYS A 7 -2.05 16.51 -2.95
C CYS A 7 -1.03 17.09 -3.93
N TYR A 8 0.25 16.76 -3.74
CA TYR A 8 1.34 17.20 -4.62
C TYR A 8 1.87 16.02 -5.44
N SER A 9 2.37 16.30 -6.64
CA SER A 9 3.22 15.36 -7.36
C SER A 9 4.54 15.12 -6.60
N LEU A 10 5.28 14.05 -6.95
CA LEU A 10 6.57 13.75 -6.29
C LEU A 10 7.58 14.90 -6.44
N GLU A 11 7.61 15.53 -7.61
CA GLU A 11 8.51 16.67 -7.89
C GLU A 11 8.14 17.91 -7.07
N GLU A 12 6.83 18.21 -6.95
CA GLU A 12 6.34 19.31 -6.12
C GLU A 12 6.55 19.02 -4.62
N ALA A 13 6.38 17.77 -4.19
CA ALA A 13 6.60 17.37 -2.80
C ALA A 13 8.07 17.56 -2.38
N LYS A 14 9.05 17.25 -3.27
CA LYS A 14 10.47 17.56 -3.05
C LYS A 14 10.70 19.06 -2.97
N THR A 15 10.09 19.82 -3.88
CA THR A 15 10.20 21.29 -3.93
C THR A 15 9.68 21.95 -2.65
N HIS A 16 8.63 21.38 -2.05
CA HIS A 16 8.06 21.83 -0.77
C HIS A 16 8.74 21.22 0.46
N SER A 17 9.87 20.50 0.30
CA SER A 17 10.60 19.82 1.39
C SER A 17 9.73 18.87 2.22
N LEU A 18 8.67 18.31 1.61
CA LEU A 18 7.77 17.35 2.25
C LEU A 18 8.34 15.93 2.23
N ILE A 19 9.28 15.65 1.32
CA ILE A 19 10.00 14.40 1.18
C ILE A 19 11.49 14.68 0.94
N ASP A 20 12.35 13.80 1.44
CA ASP A 20 13.77 13.83 1.16
C ASP A 20 14.11 13.08 -0.14
N GLU A 21 15.37 13.19 -0.59
CA GLU A 21 15.84 12.58 -1.83
C GLU A 21 15.82 11.05 -1.80
N GLN A 22 16.01 10.45 -0.62
CA GLN A 22 15.97 9.00 -0.44
C GLN A 22 14.56 8.45 -0.60
N ILE A 23 13.56 9.12 0.00
CA ILE A 23 12.14 8.80 -0.12
C ILE A 23 11.68 9.02 -1.57
N LEU A 24 12.15 10.07 -2.25
CA LEU A 24 11.82 10.32 -3.65
C LEU A 24 12.18 9.13 -4.55
N LEU A 25 13.41 8.63 -4.44
CA LEU A 25 13.89 7.50 -5.26
C LEU A 25 13.04 6.25 -5.02
N GLN A 26 12.73 5.94 -3.76
CA GLN A 26 11.87 4.80 -3.42
C GLN A 26 10.44 4.95 -3.98
N LEU A 27 9.86 6.16 -3.91
CA LEU A 27 8.52 6.41 -4.45
C LEU A 27 8.49 6.38 -5.98
N GLN A 28 9.56 6.81 -6.65
CA GLN A 28 9.71 6.70 -8.11
C GLN A 28 9.77 5.23 -8.56
N GLU A 29 10.55 4.39 -7.88
CA GLU A 29 10.57 2.94 -8.15
C GLU A 29 9.19 2.30 -8.00
N LEU A 30 8.46 2.66 -6.93
CA LEU A 30 7.09 2.17 -6.72
C LEU A 30 6.12 2.64 -7.81
N ASN A 31 6.23 3.90 -8.26
CA ASN A 31 5.41 4.42 -9.36
C ASN A 31 5.69 3.69 -10.69
N ASN A 32 6.97 3.42 -10.99
CA ASN A 32 7.35 2.67 -12.18
C ASN A 32 6.83 1.23 -12.12
N ALA A 33 6.96 0.56 -10.98
CA ALA A 33 6.39 -0.77 -10.78
C ALA A 33 4.86 -0.77 -10.97
N LYS A 34 4.16 0.22 -10.41
CA LYS A 34 2.70 0.37 -10.56
C LYS A 34 2.29 0.56 -12.03
N LYS A 35 3.06 1.32 -12.81
CA LYS A 35 2.80 1.51 -14.25
C LYS A 35 2.94 0.21 -15.03
N CYS A 36 4.01 -0.54 -14.82
CA CYS A 36 4.22 -1.84 -15.47
C CYS A 36 3.09 -2.84 -15.16
N ILE A 37 2.58 -2.79 -13.93
CA ILE A 37 1.47 -3.65 -13.48
C ILE A 37 0.16 -3.27 -14.18
N SER A 38 -0.08 -1.98 -14.46
CA SER A 38 -1.30 -1.49 -15.13
C SER A 38 -1.41 -1.81 -16.63
N GLU A 39 -0.28 -2.02 -17.31
CA GLU A 39 -0.25 -2.32 -18.76
C GLU A 39 -0.50 -3.80 -19.07
N SER A 40 -0.50 -4.69 -18.06
CA SER A 40 -0.81 -6.11 -18.25
C SER A 40 -2.33 -6.35 -18.24
N SER A 41 -2.89 -6.50 -19.43
CA SER A 41 -4.29 -6.85 -19.70
C SER A 41 -4.61 -8.30 -19.32
N LEU A 42 -4.46 -8.65 -18.04
CA LEU A 42 -4.71 -10.01 -17.56
C LEU A 42 -6.02 -10.05 -16.76
N SER A 43 -6.79 -11.12 -16.98
CA SER A 43 -8.00 -11.49 -16.24
C SER A 43 -7.74 -11.82 -14.76
N ASN A 44 -6.46 -11.89 -14.37
CA ASN A 44 -5.96 -12.12 -13.02
C ASN A 44 -5.36 -10.83 -12.46
N LEU A 45 -5.20 -10.74 -11.12
CA LEU A 45 -4.46 -9.63 -10.52
C LEU A 45 -3.05 -9.59 -11.14
N PRO A 46 -2.61 -8.47 -11.73
CA PRO A 46 -1.36 -8.45 -12.49
C PRO A 46 -0.11 -8.73 -11.66
N VAL A 47 -0.13 -8.44 -10.35
CA VAL A 47 0.94 -8.88 -9.44
C VAL A 47 0.99 -10.40 -9.32
N VAL A 48 -0.16 -11.06 -9.24
CA VAL A 48 -0.23 -12.53 -9.16
C VAL A 48 0.20 -13.14 -10.48
N ALA A 49 -0.23 -12.56 -11.61
CA ALA A 49 0.18 -13.05 -12.92
C ALA A 49 1.68 -12.82 -13.18
N ALA A 50 2.24 -11.69 -12.75
CA ALA A 50 3.68 -11.43 -12.82
C ALA A 50 4.48 -12.40 -11.94
N LEU A 51 3.95 -12.79 -10.79
CA LEU A 51 4.55 -13.82 -9.93
C LEU A 51 4.53 -15.20 -10.60
N GLU A 52 3.38 -15.61 -11.15
CA GLU A 52 3.22 -16.90 -11.85
C GLU A 52 4.11 -17.01 -13.09
N GLN A 53 4.31 -15.90 -13.81
CA GLN A 53 5.21 -15.81 -14.96
C GLN A 53 6.69 -15.67 -14.56
N GLY A 54 7.01 -15.57 -13.27
CA GLY A 54 8.37 -15.39 -12.76
C GLY A 54 8.98 -14.02 -13.07
N LEU A 55 8.17 -13.03 -13.46
CA LEU A 55 8.61 -11.65 -13.75
C LEU A 55 8.99 -10.89 -12.49
N ILE A 56 8.38 -11.24 -11.36
CA ILE A 56 8.69 -10.69 -10.04
C ILE A 56 8.92 -11.81 -9.03
N SER A 57 9.75 -11.54 -8.03
CA SER A 57 9.99 -12.47 -6.94
C SER A 57 8.79 -12.50 -5.98
N GLU A 58 8.57 -13.64 -5.34
CA GLU A 58 7.50 -13.81 -4.35
C GLU A 58 7.54 -12.76 -3.22
N PRO A 59 8.70 -12.41 -2.64
CA PRO A 59 8.76 -11.35 -1.62
C PRO A 59 8.29 -9.99 -2.13
N LEU A 60 8.56 -9.67 -3.40
CA LEU A 60 8.15 -8.42 -4.02
C LEU A 60 6.64 -8.42 -4.30
N ALA A 61 6.09 -9.53 -4.80
CA ALA A 61 4.67 -9.69 -5.04
C ALA A 61 3.85 -9.49 -3.76
N VAL A 62 4.29 -10.11 -2.66
CA VAL A 62 3.68 -9.94 -1.33
C VAL A 62 3.70 -8.47 -0.91
N LYS A 63 4.85 -7.80 -1.03
CA LYS A 63 5.00 -6.39 -0.61
C LYS A 63 4.11 -5.43 -1.40
N ILE A 64 3.89 -5.70 -2.68
CA ILE A 64 3.00 -4.87 -3.51
C ILE A 64 1.54 -5.09 -3.09
N LEU A 65 1.11 -6.35 -2.90
CA LEU A 65 -0.25 -6.67 -2.46
C LEU A 65 -0.54 -6.11 -1.06
N GLU A 66 0.43 -6.17 -0.14
CA GLU A 66 0.35 -5.54 1.19
C GLU A 66 0.09 -4.04 1.09
N ASN A 67 0.83 -3.33 0.22
CA ASN A 67 0.64 -1.89 0.01
C ASN A 67 -0.75 -1.56 -0.54
N GLN A 68 -1.29 -2.39 -1.44
CA GLN A 68 -2.64 -2.18 -1.95
C GLN A 68 -3.70 -2.44 -0.87
N LEU A 69 -3.57 -3.53 -0.12
CA LEU A 69 -4.47 -3.84 1.00
C LEU A 69 -4.41 -2.78 2.10
N SER A 70 -3.24 -2.21 2.32
CA SER A 70 -2.99 -1.09 3.23
C SER A 70 -3.75 0.17 2.84
N SER A 71 -3.89 0.42 1.54
CA SER A 71 -4.77 1.48 1.00
C SER A 71 -6.27 1.12 1.02
N GLY A 72 -6.63 -0.05 1.57
CA GLY A 72 -7.99 -0.52 1.80
C GLY A 72 -8.48 -1.57 0.81
N HIS A 73 -7.95 -1.63 -0.41
CA HIS A 73 -8.45 -2.52 -1.46
C HIS A 73 -7.35 -2.93 -2.45
N LEU A 74 -7.41 -4.18 -2.92
CA LEU A 74 -6.74 -4.62 -4.14
C LEU A 74 -7.46 -4.00 -5.34
N ILE A 75 -6.72 -3.44 -6.28
CA ILE A 75 -7.32 -2.88 -7.49
C ILE A 75 -7.19 -3.91 -8.59
N LEU A 76 -8.30 -4.29 -9.23
CA LEU A 76 -8.29 -5.07 -10.46
C LEU A 76 -8.16 -4.11 -11.64
N PRO A 77 -7.01 -3.98 -12.31
CA PRO A 77 -6.82 -2.92 -13.31
C PRO A 77 -7.59 -3.14 -14.60
N SER A 78 -8.04 -4.37 -14.89
CA SER A 78 -8.90 -4.66 -16.02
C SER A 78 -10.32 -4.08 -15.88
N THR A 79 -10.82 -3.91 -14.65
CA THR A 79 -12.17 -3.37 -14.39
C THR A 79 -12.17 -2.09 -13.54
N GLY A 80 -11.03 -1.72 -12.96
CA GLY A 80 -10.92 -0.66 -11.96
C GLY A 80 -11.59 -0.99 -10.61
N GLU A 81 -12.00 -2.25 -10.41
CA GLU A 81 -12.76 -2.66 -9.23
C GLU A 81 -11.88 -2.74 -7.97
N ASN A 82 -12.40 -2.24 -6.86
CA ASN A 82 -11.81 -2.36 -5.53
C ASN A 82 -12.24 -3.68 -4.87
N LEU A 83 -11.28 -4.56 -4.62
CA LEU A 83 -11.50 -5.89 -4.06
C LEU A 83 -10.86 -5.99 -2.66
N THR A 84 -11.59 -6.56 -1.71
CA THR A 84 -10.99 -7.00 -0.45
C THR A 84 -10.12 -8.24 -0.68
N LEU A 85 -9.18 -8.51 0.24
CA LEU A 85 -8.36 -9.73 0.19
C LEU A 85 -9.25 -10.99 0.09
N GLN A 86 -10.34 -11.02 0.87
CA GLN A 86 -11.30 -12.12 0.87
C GLN A 86 -12.03 -12.25 -0.48
N ASN A 87 -12.47 -11.14 -1.09
CA ASN A 87 -13.13 -11.17 -2.40
C ASN A 87 -12.17 -11.63 -3.50
N ALA A 88 -10.91 -11.19 -3.46
CA ALA A 88 -9.89 -11.62 -4.42
C ALA A 88 -9.60 -13.13 -4.29
N PHE A 89 -9.59 -13.66 -3.07
CA PHE A 89 -9.47 -15.10 -2.82
C PHE A 89 -10.68 -15.89 -3.34
N GLN A 90 -11.91 -15.44 -3.03
CA GLN A 90 -13.14 -16.09 -3.50
C GLN A 90 -13.25 -16.15 -5.03
N ARG A 91 -12.67 -15.18 -5.73
CA ARG A 91 -12.62 -15.12 -7.20
C ARG A 91 -11.44 -15.89 -7.80
N ASN A 92 -10.67 -16.61 -6.99
CA ASN A 92 -9.45 -17.32 -7.39
C ASN A 92 -8.37 -16.39 -8.00
N LEU A 93 -8.39 -15.10 -7.69
CA LEU A 93 -7.41 -14.12 -8.18
C LEU A 93 -6.13 -14.12 -7.35
N VAL A 94 -6.20 -14.63 -6.12
CA VAL A 94 -5.06 -14.80 -5.21
C VAL A 94 -5.00 -16.27 -4.81
N PRO A 95 -3.89 -16.99 -5.07
CA PRO A 95 -3.77 -18.39 -4.71
C PRO A 95 -3.75 -18.60 -3.18
N PRO A 96 -4.18 -19.76 -2.66
CA PRO A 96 -4.27 -20.02 -1.22
C PRO A 96 -2.95 -19.83 -0.47
N THR A 97 -1.83 -20.17 -1.09
CA THR A 97 -0.48 -19.99 -0.53
C THR A 97 -0.14 -18.52 -0.31
N LEU A 98 -0.48 -17.66 -1.27
CA LEU A 98 -0.26 -16.22 -1.19
C LEU A 98 -1.27 -15.56 -0.25
N TYR A 99 -2.52 -16.01 -0.24
CA TYR A 99 -3.55 -15.54 0.69
C TYR A 99 -3.15 -15.80 2.14
N ALA A 100 -2.68 -17.01 2.47
CA ALA A 100 -2.22 -17.35 3.81
C ALA A 100 -1.04 -16.47 4.25
N LYS A 101 -0.07 -16.22 3.35
CA LYS A 101 1.07 -15.32 3.64
C LYS A 101 0.65 -13.87 3.84
N LEU A 102 -0.31 -13.37 3.05
CA LEU A 102 -0.85 -12.03 3.21
C LEU A 102 -1.65 -11.90 4.52
N LEU A 103 -2.35 -12.96 4.92
CA LEU A 103 -3.07 -13.01 6.19
C LEU A 103 -2.09 -13.05 7.38
N GLU A 104 -1.11 -13.96 7.34
CA GLU A 104 -0.04 -14.03 8.35
C GLU A 104 0.72 -12.71 8.47
N ARG A 105 1.09 -12.08 7.35
CA ARG A 105 1.73 -10.76 7.39
C ARG A 105 0.80 -9.67 7.84
N LYS A 106 -0.48 -9.68 7.50
CA LYS A 106 -1.42 -8.71 8.05
C LYS A 106 -1.43 -8.75 9.60
N ASP A 107 -1.33 -9.94 10.17
CA ASP A 107 -1.28 -10.16 11.62
C ASP A 107 0.12 -9.92 12.24
N THR A 108 1.20 -10.12 11.48
CA THR A 108 2.59 -10.10 12.00
C THR A 108 3.41 -8.88 11.55
N CYS A 109 2.99 -8.15 10.52
CA CYS A 109 3.67 -7.00 9.96
C CYS A 109 3.42 -5.78 10.86
N LYS A 110 4.14 -5.79 11.98
CA LYS A 110 4.33 -4.66 12.86
C LYS A 110 5.64 -3.97 12.50
N ASP A 111 5.68 -3.40 11.30
CA ASP A 111 6.86 -2.71 10.74
C ASP A 111 6.82 -1.19 10.95
N LEU A 112 5.66 -0.65 11.35
CA LEU A 112 5.54 0.74 11.76
C LEU A 112 5.85 0.90 13.24
N ILE A 113 6.47 2.02 13.60
CA ILE A 113 6.74 2.36 15.00
C ILE A 113 5.75 3.47 15.40
N ASP A 114 4.97 3.24 16.45
CA ASP A 114 4.17 4.30 17.04
C ASP A 114 5.09 5.28 17.78
N PRO A 115 5.18 6.56 17.36
CA PRO A 115 6.06 7.54 17.99
C PRO A 115 5.67 7.83 19.45
N ASN A 116 4.44 7.54 19.89
CA ASN A 116 3.98 7.82 21.25
C ASN A 116 4.44 6.79 22.29
N CYS A 117 4.65 5.54 21.86
CA CYS A 117 4.98 4.43 22.77
C CYS A 117 6.19 3.60 22.33
N ALA A 118 6.80 3.95 21.19
CA ALA A 118 7.88 3.18 20.54
C ALA A 118 7.51 1.71 20.27
N GLU A 119 6.21 1.38 20.25
CA GLU A 119 5.72 0.04 19.97
C GLU A 119 5.73 -0.19 18.45
N LYS A 120 6.20 -1.38 18.05
CA LYS A 120 5.98 -1.88 16.70
C LYS A 120 4.50 -2.24 16.53
N ILE A 121 3.83 -1.60 15.59
CA ILE A 121 2.41 -1.78 15.31
C ILE A 121 2.16 -1.98 13.82
N SER A 122 1.04 -2.61 13.48
CA SER A 122 0.61 -2.76 12.10
C SER A 122 -0.02 -1.47 11.57
N LEU A 123 -0.12 -1.34 10.25
CA LEU A 123 -0.83 -0.20 9.64
C LEU A 123 -2.30 -0.13 10.08
N GLU A 124 -2.97 -1.28 10.25
CA GLU A 124 -4.35 -1.29 10.75
C GLU A 124 -4.42 -0.69 12.16
N GLN A 125 -3.50 -1.05 13.05
CA GLN A 125 -3.40 -0.46 14.38
C GLN A 125 -3.09 1.04 14.32
N MET A 126 -2.21 1.46 13.41
CA MET A 126 -1.89 2.88 13.17
C MET A 126 -3.12 3.66 12.71
N ILE A 127 -3.93 3.09 11.81
CA ILE A 127 -5.18 3.67 11.34
C ILE A 127 -6.19 3.79 12.50
N HIS A 128 -6.30 2.78 13.37
CA HIS A 128 -7.18 2.85 14.54
C HIS A 128 -6.73 3.91 15.56
N ARG A 129 -5.42 4.17 15.67
CA ARG A 129 -4.85 5.21 16.55
C ARG A 129 -4.87 6.61 15.92
N SER A 130 -5.19 6.72 14.63
CA SER A 130 -5.28 7.98 13.89
C SER A 130 -6.68 8.61 13.96
N ILE A 131 -6.74 9.93 13.81
CA ILE A 131 -7.98 10.71 13.77
C ILE A 131 -8.20 11.30 12.37
N ILE A 132 -9.45 11.54 12.00
CA ILE A 132 -9.78 12.29 10.78
C ILE A 132 -9.84 13.77 11.17
N HIS A 133 -9.00 14.60 10.55
CA HIS A 133 -9.03 16.04 10.75
C HIS A 133 -10.22 16.63 9.99
N GLU A 134 -11.16 17.25 10.70
CA GLU A 134 -12.46 17.67 10.14
C GLU A 134 -12.32 18.68 8.99
N GLU A 135 -11.37 19.62 9.06
CA GLU A 135 -11.23 20.66 8.04
C GLU A 135 -10.56 20.17 6.76
N THR A 136 -9.61 19.22 6.86
CA THR A 136 -8.83 18.75 5.71
C THR A 136 -9.29 17.39 5.20
N GLY A 137 -10.12 16.68 5.95
CA GLY A 137 -10.53 15.30 5.67
C GLY A 137 -9.39 14.28 5.74
N LEU A 138 -8.19 14.69 6.16
CA LEU A 138 -7.01 13.85 6.20
C LEU A 138 -6.97 13.02 7.48
N ARG A 139 -6.46 11.79 7.36
CA ARG A 139 -6.19 10.91 8.49
C ARG A 139 -4.82 11.24 9.08
N LEU A 140 -4.79 11.72 10.31
CA LEU A 140 -3.58 12.17 11.01
C LEU A 140 -3.33 11.31 12.25
N LEU A 141 -2.07 10.97 12.51
CA LEU A 141 -1.66 10.30 13.74
C LEU A 141 -1.34 11.35 14.81
N PRO A 142 -2.04 11.38 15.96
CA PRO A 142 -1.68 12.26 17.07
C PRO A 142 -0.33 11.84 17.66
N VAL A 143 0.57 12.80 17.85
CA VAL A 143 1.86 12.58 18.50
C VAL A 143 1.93 13.45 19.75
N LYS A 144 2.22 12.83 20.89
CA LYS A 144 2.46 13.55 22.15
C LYS A 144 3.78 14.31 22.04
N PRO A 145 3.82 15.59 22.47
CA PRO A 145 5.04 16.36 22.51
C PRO A 145 6.06 15.81 23.52
#